data_AF-A0A376P9B1-F1
#
_entry.id   AF-A0A376P9B1-F1
#
_cell.length_a   1.000
_cell.length_b   1.000
_cell.length_c   1.000
_cell.angle_alpha   90.00
_cell.angle_beta   90.00
_cell.angle_gamma   90.00
#
_symmetry.space_group_name_H-M   'P 1'
#
loop_
_entity.id
_entity.type
_entity.pdbx_description
1 polymer ?
#
loop_
_entity_poly.entity_id
_entity_poly.type
_entity_poly.pdbx_seq_one_letter_code
_entity_poly.pdbx_strand_id
1 'polypeptide(L)' 'MMQCVKVTLLSNLNGYAPPIAVEFGRKTLYSSERPSFIELEEHVRAVKNPQQQTTTEEA' A
#
# COMPACT_ATOMS: atom_id res chain seq x y z
N MET A 1 2.83 3.27 -13.49
CA MET A 1 2.97 4.05 -12.23
C MET A 1 1.94 5.18 -12.08
N MET A 2 1.79 6.12 -13.04
CA MET A 2 0.86 7.25 -12.90
C MET A 2 -0.62 6.88 -12.63
N GLN A 3 -1.11 5.76 -13.15
CA GLN A 3 -2.50 5.31 -12.92
C GLN A 3 -2.76 4.89 -11.46
N CYS A 4 -1.80 4.25 -10.81
CA CYS A 4 -1.91 3.86 -9.40
C CYS A 4 -2.11 5.07 -8.49
N VAL A 5 -1.27 6.10 -8.68
CA VAL A 5 -1.38 7.36 -7.94
C VAL A 5 -2.72 8.04 -8.21
N LYS A 6 -3.11 8.15 -9.48
CA LYS A 6 -4.39 8.76 -9.88
C LYS A 6 -5.59 8.07 -9.23
N VAL A 7 -5.67 6.75 -9.32
CA VAL A 7 -6.78 5.98 -8.76
C VAL A 7 -6.82 6.09 -7.24
N THR A 8 -5.67 6.00 -6.57
CA THR A 8 -5.57 6.15 -5.11
C THR A 8 -6.13 7.51 -4.65
N LEU A 9 -5.69 8.59 -5.29
CA LEU A 9 -6.14 9.95 -4.97
C LEU A 9 -7.62 10.14 -5.28
N LEU A 10 -8.09 9.65 -6.44
CA LEU A 10 -9.49 9.75 -6.82
C LEU A 10 -10.38 9.00 -5.83
N SER A 11 -10.01 7.79 -5.41
CA SER A 11 -10.74 7.04 -4.40
C SER A 11 -10.78 7.77 -3.05
N ASN A 12 -9.66 8.36 -2.63
CA ASN A 12 -9.64 9.14 -1.39
C ASN A 12 -10.56 10.38 -1.47
N LEU A 13 -10.56 11.09 -2.60
CA LEU A 13 -11.46 12.23 -2.85
C LEU A 13 -12.95 11.83 -2.89
N ASN A 14 -13.26 10.59 -3.26
CA ASN A 14 -14.62 10.04 -3.22
C ASN A 14 -15.05 9.56 -1.82
N GLY A 15 -14.24 9.80 -0.78
CA GLY A 15 -14.60 9.47 0.60
C GLY A 15 -14.27 8.05 1.03
N TYR A 16 -13.53 7.27 0.24
CA TYR A 16 -13.05 5.97 0.68
C TYR A 16 -11.96 6.13 1.75
N ALA A 17 -12.04 5.29 2.78
CA ALA A 17 -11.04 5.25 3.85
C ALA A 17 -9.63 5.03 3.27
N PRO A 18 -8.56 5.59 3.87
CA PRO A 18 -7.22 5.53 3.32
C PRO A 18 -6.73 4.10 2.94
N PRO A 19 -6.96 3.05 3.76
CA PRO A 19 -6.57 1.69 3.37
C PRO A 19 -7.27 1.18 2.11
N ILE A 20 -8.55 1.53 1.93
CA ILE A 20 -9.36 1.13 0.78
C ILE A 20 -8.90 1.89 -0.48
N ALA A 21 -8.58 3.18 -0.33
CA ALA A 21 -8.04 3.98 -1.43
C ALA A 21 -6.70 3.41 -1.95
N VAL A 22 -5.82 2.99 -1.05
CA VAL A 22 -4.53 2.34 -1.39
C VAL A 22 -4.75 1.01 -2.11
N GLU A 23 -5.74 0.21 -1.69
CA GLU A 23 -6.06 -1.06 -2.34
C GLU A 23 -6.54 -0.87 -3.79
N PHE A 24 -7.34 0.17 -4.05
CA PHE A 24 -7.74 0.50 -5.42
C PHE A 24 -6.53 0.89 -6.29
N GLY A 25 -5.57 1.63 -5.73
CA GLY A 25 -4.29 1.90 -6.38
C GLY A 25 -3.51 0.62 -6.71
N ARG A 26 -3.35 -0.28 -5.73
CA ARG A 26 -2.65 -1.57 -5.88
C ARG A 26 -3.20 -2.39 -7.04
N LYS A 27 -4.53 -2.46 -7.20
CA LYS A 27 -5.20 -3.21 -8.26
C LYS A 27 -4.94 -2.67 -9.68
N THR A 28 -4.38 -1.48 -9.82
CA THR A 28 -4.03 -0.91 -11.14
C THR A 28 -2.69 -1.40 -11.69
N LEU A 29 -1.82 -1.96 -10.85
CA LEU A 29 -0.51 -2.48 -11.26
C LEU A 29 -0.67 -3.78 -12.07
N TYR A 30 0.26 -4.09 -12.99
CA TYR A 30 0.25 -5.38 -13.70
C TYR A 30 0.44 -6.53 -12.71
N SER A 31 -0.07 -7.72 -13.04
CA SER A 31 -0.05 -8.87 -12.12
C SER A 31 1.36 -9.27 -11.65
N SER A 32 2.37 -9.07 -12.49
CA SER A 32 3.78 -9.37 -12.19
C SER A 32 4.45 -8.42 -11.21
N GLU A 33 3.90 -7.22 -11.01
CA GLU A 33 4.46 -6.13 -10.19
C GLU A 33 3.49 -5.69 -9.09
N ARG A 34 2.32 -6.34 -9.01
CA ARG A 34 1.30 -6.06 -8.00
C ARG A 34 1.67 -6.81 -6.72
N PRO A 35 2.05 -6.12 -5.63
CA PRO A 35 2.31 -6.79 -4.36
C PRO A 35 1.01 -7.41 -3.84
N SER A 36 1.10 -8.38 -2.93
CA SER A 36 -0.06 -8.86 -2.20
C SER A 36 -0.63 -7.77 -1.28
N PHE A 37 -1.86 -7.98 -0.80
CA PHE A 37 -2.46 -7.04 0.17
C PHE A 37 -1.64 -7.00 1.46
N ILE A 38 -1.20 -8.16 1.95
CA ILE A 38 -0.45 -8.31 3.20
C ILE A 38 0.90 -7.59 3.10
N GLU A 39 1.68 -7.86 2.04
CA GLU A 39 2.98 -7.20 1.84
C GLU A 39 2.85 -5.67 1.79
N LEU A 40 1.83 -5.16 1.11
CA LEU A 40 1.59 -3.73 1.03
C LEU A 40 1.20 -3.15 2.39
N GLU A 41 0.34 -3.83 3.14
CA GLU A 41 -0.10 -3.39 4.46
C GLU A 41 1.06 -3.36 5.47
N GLU A 42 1.87 -4.42 5.51
CA GLU A 42 3.06 -4.52 6.35
C GLU A 42 4.05 -3.40 6.05
N HIS A 43 4.32 -3.16 4.76
CA HIS A 43 5.21 -2.08 4.33
C HIS A 43 4.68 -0.70 4.76
N VAL A 44 3.38 -0.42 4.56
CA VAL A 44 2.77 0.86 4.95
C VAL A 44 2.79 1.05 6.48
N ARG A 45 2.56 0.00 7.26
CA ARG A 45 2.62 0.03 8.73
C ARG A 45 4.03 0.32 9.23
N ALA A 46 5.02 -0.32 8.62
CA ALA A 46 6.43 -0.12 8.96
C ALA A 46 6.89 1.33 8.71
N VAL A 47 6.46 1.95 7.61
CA VAL A 47 6.76 3.36 7.33
C VAL A 47 6.18 4.30 8.40
N LYS A 48 5.02 3.95 8.99
CA LYS A 48 4.39 4.74 10.05
C LYS A 48 5.09 4.58 11.40
N ASN A 49 5.74 3.45 11.66
CA ASN A 49 6.49 3.19 12.89
C ASN A 49 7.88 2.61 12.57
N PRO A 50 8.85 3.44 12.13
CA PRO A 50 10.14 2.98 11.63
C PRO A 50 11.00 2.26 12.70
N GLN A 51 10.64 2.33 13.97
CA GLN A 51 11.36 1.68 15.07
C GLN A 51 11.08 0.17 15.23
N GLN A 52 10.15 -0.40 14.46
CA GLN A 52 9.68 -1.78 14.63
C GLN A 52 10.28 -2.81 13.65
N GLN A 53 11.07 -2.38 12.65
CA GLN A 53 11.61 -3.25 11.61
C GLN A 53 12.95 -3.93 11.96
N THR A 54 13.65 -3.50 13.01
CA THR A 54 15.04 -3.94 13.30
C THR A 54 15.14 -5.27 14.07
N THR A 55 14.02 -5.93 14.41
CA THR A 55 14.03 -7.07 15.37
C THR A 55 13.72 -8.43 14.73
N THR A 56 13.39 -8.52 13.44
CA THR A 56 12.82 -9.76 12.86
C THR A 56 13.70 -10.44 11.79
N GLU A 57 14.88 -9.92 11.46
CA GLU A 57 15.80 -10.53 10.48
C GLU A 57 16.92 -11.39 11.14
N GLU A 58 16.95 -11.52 12.47
CA GLU A 58 17.89 -12.40 13.21
C GLU A 58 17.16 -13.46 14.05
N ALA A 59 16.44 -14.39 13.41
CA ALA A 59 16.00 -15.65 14.03
C ALA A 59 15.86 -16.77 13.00
#